data_AF-N9PVJ0-F1
#
_entry.id   AF-N9PVJ0-F1
#
_cell.length_a   1.000
_cell.length_b   1.000
_cell.length_c   1.000
_cell.angle_alpha   90.00
_cell.angle_beta   90.00
_cell.angle_gamma   90.00
#
_symmetry.space_group_name_H-M   'P 1'
#
loop_
_entity.id
_entity.type
_entity.pdbx_description
1 polymer ?
#
loop_
_entity_poly.entity_id
_entity_poly.type
_entity_poly.pdbx_seq_one_letter_code
_entity_poly.pdbx_strand_id
1 'polypeptide(L)'
;MAEQNNNEVMIQLPWTVPQQPLYATHIEADSESKKIPLDLNVSSTDTTAISSFALSVIIALILGSLATWLAYWYGRKSFQLTELSFKVVSEDIKEAAESHRNMTKQLIESQEKLKRVELQEEFYRGWKLKLIDYLAVLKPLVHKYITLLGSVALVLNDVKDWFKNNEYEDVRSELRNLEDDIFPLIARISTHLKMLVEEDHELVSEWDEFERYLTQLQIMCITAVIDKEGIADSFKALNIVVDSLIKNLKSIFNKKAA
;
A
#
# COMPACT_ATOMS: atom_id res chain seq x y z
N MET A 1 -29.65 -38.81 25.85
CA MET A 1 -30.86 -39.25 25.14
C MET A 1 -31.21 -38.15 24.16
N ALA A 2 -31.24 -38.48 22.87
CA ALA A 2 -31.60 -37.54 21.82
C ALA A 2 -33.12 -37.40 21.79
N GLU A 3 -33.63 -36.24 22.17
CA GLU A 3 -35.04 -35.91 21.93
C GLU A 3 -35.14 -35.13 20.61
N GLN A 4 -35.65 -35.86 19.63
CA GLN A 4 -35.98 -35.44 18.28
C GLN A 4 -37.26 -34.61 18.36
N ASN A 5 -37.12 -33.28 18.39
CA ASN A 5 -38.29 -32.39 18.37
C ASN A 5 -38.80 -32.24 16.93
N ASN A 6 -39.73 -33.13 16.57
CA ASN A 6 -40.53 -33.04 15.36
C ASN A 6 -41.52 -31.88 15.47
N ASN A 7 -41.06 -30.67 15.17
CA ASN A 7 -41.98 -29.57 14.89
C ASN A 7 -42.57 -29.75 13.49
N GLU A 8 -43.62 -30.58 13.40
CA GLU A 8 -44.55 -30.56 12.27
C GLU A 8 -45.23 -29.19 12.23
N VAL A 9 -44.79 -28.34 11.29
CA VAL A 9 -45.45 -27.07 10.99
C VAL A 9 -46.79 -27.39 10.32
N MET A 10 -47.84 -27.52 11.14
CA MET A 10 -49.23 -27.61 10.71
C MET A 10 -49.67 -26.26 10.12
N ILE A 11 -49.48 -26.09 8.82
CA ILE A 11 -50.01 -24.94 8.08
C ILE A 11 -51.53 -25.12 7.95
N GLN A 12 -52.29 -24.43 8.81
CA GLN A 12 -53.74 -24.31 8.66
C GLN A 12 -54.05 -23.38 7.49
N LEU A 13 -54.67 -23.93 6.44
CA LEU A 13 -55.21 -23.14 5.32
C LEU A 13 -56.56 -22.53 5.73
N PRO A 14 -56.82 -21.24 5.43
CA PRO A 14 -57.90 -20.46 6.06
C PRO A 14 -59.27 -20.58 5.37
N TRP A 15 -59.50 -21.62 4.56
CA TRP A 15 -60.76 -21.74 3.81
C TRP A 15 -61.55 -22.97 4.23
N THR A 16 -62.75 -22.72 4.74
CA THR A 16 -63.78 -23.73 5.00
C THR A 16 -64.49 -24.10 3.70
N VAL A 17 -64.62 -25.40 3.44
CA VAL A 17 -65.51 -25.94 2.41
C VAL A 17 -66.94 -25.48 2.73
N PRO A 18 -67.65 -24.77 1.82
CA PRO A 18 -69.05 -24.45 2.07
C PRO A 18 -69.85 -25.76 2.13
N GLN A 19 -70.49 -26.02 3.27
CA GLN A 19 -71.45 -27.11 3.37
C GLN A 19 -72.60 -26.80 2.42
N GLN A 20 -72.80 -27.67 1.43
CA GLN A 20 -73.98 -27.60 0.60
C GLN A 20 -75.21 -27.82 1.48
N PRO A 21 -76.25 -26.97 1.39
CA PRO A 21 -77.49 -27.24 2.08
C PRO A 21 -78.03 -28.59 1.62
N LEU A 22 -78.30 -29.46 2.59
CA LEU A 22 -78.99 -30.74 2.41
C LEU A 22 -80.42 -30.39 1.96
N TYR A 23 -80.64 -30.29 0.65
CA TYR A 23 -82.00 -30.32 0.11
C TYR A 23 -82.51 -31.74 0.29
N ALA A 24 -83.19 -31.99 1.41
CA ALA A 24 -84.13 -33.09 1.51
C ALA A 24 -85.24 -32.81 0.49
N THR A 25 -85.18 -33.46 -0.67
CA THR A 25 -86.32 -33.53 -1.58
C THR A 25 -87.44 -34.25 -0.84
N HIS A 26 -88.41 -33.47 -0.34
CA HIS A 26 -89.70 -34.01 0.04
C HIS A 26 -90.34 -34.56 -1.23
N ILE A 27 -90.25 -35.87 -1.46
CA ILE A 27 -91.06 -36.55 -2.47
C ILE A 27 -92.46 -36.62 -1.89
N GLU A 28 -93.28 -35.61 -2.19
CA GLU A 28 -94.71 -35.73 -2.07
C GLU A 28 -95.15 -36.65 -3.22
N ALA A 29 -95.42 -37.91 -2.86
CA ALA A 29 -95.91 -38.91 -3.80
C ALA A 29 -97.43 -38.72 -4.01
N ASP A 30 -97.79 -38.67 -5.29
CA ASP A 30 -99.13 -38.74 -5.89
C ASP A 30 -100.03 -37.50 -5.74
N SER A 31 -100.75 -37.03 -6.77
CA SER A 31 -101.28 -37.77 -7.93
C SER A 31 -101.57 -36.84 -9.12
N GLU A 32 -100.88 -37.04 -10.25
CA GLU A 32 -101.52 -37.05 -11.57
C GLU A 32 -100.55 -37.67 -12.58
N SER A 33 -100.78 -38.94 -12.90
CA SER A 33 -100.01 -39.72 -13.85
C SER A 33 -100.22 -39.22 -15.28
N LYS A 34 -99.59 -38.11 -15.66
CA LYS A 34 -99.42 -37.77 -17.07
C LYS A 34 -98.13 -38.42 -17.56
N LYS A 35 -98.23 -39.66 -18.04
CA LYS A 35 -97.16 -40.30 -18.80
C LYS A 35 -96.95 -39.51 -20.09
N ILE A 36 -95.99 -38.59 -20.07
CA ILE A 36 -95.49 -37.93 -21.28
C ILE A 36 -94.65 -38.99 -21.99
N PRO A 37 -95.00 -39.42 -23.22
CA PRO A 37 -94.12 -40.29 -23.97
C PRO A 37 -92.81 -39.54 -24.27
N LEU A 38 -91.69 -40.01 -23.73
CA LEU A 38 -90.37 -39.60 -24.20
C LEU A 38 -90.18 -40.23 -25.58
N ASP A 39 -90.58 -39.51 -26.61
CA ASP A 39 -90.24 -39.85 -27.99
C ASP A 39 -88.77 -39.46 -28.20
N LEU A 40 -87.87 -40.31 -27.69
CA LEU A 40 -86.45 -40.27 -28.02
C LEU A 40 -86.31 -40.80 -29.45
N ASN A 41 -86.62 -39.93 -30.40
CA ASN A 41 -86.38 -40.16 -31.81
C ASN A 41 -84.92 -40.63 -31.96
N VAL A 42 -84.73 -41.87 -32.39
CA VAL A 42 -83.43 -42.57 -32.34
C VAL A 42 -82.36 -41.82 -33.15
N SER A 43 -82.75 -41.00 -34.14
CA SER A 43 -81.81 -40.14 -34.87
C SER A 43 -81.33 -38.90 -34.09
N SER A 44 -82.06 -38.44 -33.08
CA SER A 44 -81.72 -37.22 -32.33
C SER A 44 -80.72 -37.48 -31.21
N THR A 45 -80.74 -38.67 -30.60
CA THR A 45 -79.75 -39.08 -29.57
C THR A 45 -78.37 -39.31 -30.19
N ASP A 46 -78.31 -39.97 -31.35
CA ASP A 46 -77.06 -40.18 -32.08
C ASP A 46 -76.48 -38.86 -32.64
N THR A 47 -77.33 -37.95 -33.11
CA THR A 47 -76.89 -36.62 -33.58
C THR A 47 -76.40 -35.71 -32.45
N THR A 48 -77.05 -35.75 -31.28
CA THR A 48 -76.60 -34.99 -30.10
C THR A 48 -75.34 -35.57 -29.48
N ALA A 49 -75.19 -36.90 -29.46
CA ALA A 49 -73.96 -37.55 -28.99
C ALA A 49 -72.76 -37.23 -29.91
N ILE A 50 -72.93 -37.34 -31.23
CA ILE A 50 -71.87 -37.02 -32.21
C ILE A 50 -71.51 -35.53 -32.17
N SER A 51 -72.48 -34.63 -32.02
CA SER A 51 -72.20 -33.18 -31.93
C SER A 51 -71.49 -32.79 -30.63
N SER A 52 -71.82 -33.43 -29.49
CA SER A 52 -71.10 -33.23 -28.23
C SER A 52 -69.65 -33.74 -28.29
N PHE A 53 -69.41 -34.87 -28.96
CA PHE A 53 -68.08 -35.41 -29.20
C PHE A 53 -67.26 -34.50 -30.13
N ALA A 54 -67.84 -34.02 -31.22
CA ALA A 54 -67.18 -33.10 -32.14
C ALA A 54 -66.79 -31.78 -31.45
N LEU A 55 -67.70 -31.21 -30.63
CA LEU A 55 -67.42 -29.99 -29.86
C LEU A 55 -66.28 -30.22 -28.85
N SER A 56 -66.26 -31.37 -28.17
CA SER A 56 -65.19 -31.74 -27.24
C SER A 56 -63.83 -31.87 -27.95
N VAL A 57 -63.80 -32.48 -29.15
CA VAL A 57 -62.57 -32.62 -29.94
C VAL A 57 -62.04 -31.24 -30.37
N ILE A 58 -62.92 -30.34 -30.80
CA ILE A 58 -62.54 -28.97 -31.18
C ILE A 58 -61.97 -28.20 -29.98
N ILE A 59 -62.64 -28.26 -28.84
CA ILE A 59 -62.18 -27.61 -27.60
C ILE A 59 -60.83 -28.18 -27.16
N ALA A 60 -60.65 -29.51 -27.22
CA ALA A 60 -59.38 -30.16 -26.89
C ALA A 60 -58.23 -29.75 -27.82
N LEU A 61 -58.50 -29.59 -29.12
CA LEU A 61 -57.50 -29.11 -30.09
C LEU A 61 -57.11 -27.65 -29.85
N ILE A 62 -58.07 -26.79 -29.53
CA ILE A 62 -57.81 -25.38 -29.19
C ILE A 62 -56.98 -25.28 -27.91
N LEU A 63 -57.38 -26.00 -26.85
CA LEU A 63 -56.64 -26.04 -25.58
C LEU A 63 -55.24 -26.63 -25.75
N GLY A 64 -55.10 -27.72 -26.52
CA GLY A 64 -53.80 -28.33 -26.81
C GLY A 64 -52.89 -27.39 -27.60
N SER A 65 -53.43 -26.65 -28.57
CA SER A 65 -52.70 -25.67 -29.37
C SER A 65 -52.28 -24.46 -28.52
N LEU A 66 -53.18 -23.95 -27.66
CA LEU A 66 -52.87 -22.87 -26.73
C LEU A 66 -51.82 -23.28 -25.70
N ALA A 67 -51.92 -24.48 -25.12
CA ALA A 67 -50.94 -25.02 -24.18
C ALA A 67 -49.56 -25.17 -24.83
N THR A 68 -49.51 -25.67 -26.06
CA THR A 68 -48.27 -25.81 -26.84
C THR A 68 -47.66 -24.44 -27.15
N TRP A 69 -48.50 -23.47 -27.54
CA TRP A 69 -48.08 -22.09 -27.79
C TRP A 69 -47.52 -21.42 -26.52
N LEU A 70 -48.22 -21.55 -25.39
CA LEU A 70 -47.79 -21.03 -24.10
C LEU A 70 -46.46 -21.66 -23.68
N ALA A 71 -46.31 -22.99 -23.78
CA ALA A 71 -45.07 -23.69 -23.47
C ALA A 71 -43.91 -23.21 -24.34
N TYR A 72 -44.12 -23.04 -25.65
CA TYR A 72 -43.13 -22.48 -26.56
C TYR A 72 -42.76 -21.03 -26.21
N TRP A 73 -43.76 -20.20 -25.89
CA TRP A 73 -43.54 -18.80 -25.52
C TRP A 73 -42.77 -18.66 -24.21
N TYR A 74 -43.15 -19.40 -23.17
CA TYR A 74 -42.44 -19.42 -21.90
C TYR A 74 -41.03 -19.96 -22.05
N GLY A 75 -40.82 -21.06 -22.79
CA GLY A 75 -39.49 -21.59 -23.07
C GLY A 75 -38.59 -20.56 -23.75
N ARG A 76 -39.09 -19.90 -24.81
CA ARG A 76 -38.36 -18.82 -25.49
C ARG A 76 -38.03 -17.66 -24.56
N LYS A 77 -38.97 -17.24 -23.70
CA LYS A 77 -38.74 -16.15 -22.73
C LYS A 77 -37.73 -16.52 -21.65
N SER A 78 -37.78 -17.74 -21.14
CA SER A 78 -36.81 -18.24 -20.15
C SER A 78 -35.40 -18.28 -20.73
N PHE A 79 -35.22 -18.80 -21.95
CA PHE A 79 -33.90 -18.79 -22.61
C PHE A 79 -33.36 -17.37 -22.81
N GLN A 80 -34.20 -16.42 -23.24
CA GLN A 80 -33.79 -15.02 -23.39
C GLN A 80 -33.34 -14.38 -22.06
N LEU A 81 -34.07 -14.64 -20.96
CA LEU A 81 -33.70 -14.16 -19.63
C LEU A 81 -32.40 -14.79 -19.16
N THR A 82 -32.24 -16.10 -19.33
CA THR A 82 -31.02 -16.83 -18.97
C THR A 82 -29.81 -16.34 -19.77
N GLU A 83 -29.97 -16.11 -21.07
CA GLU A 83 -28.91 -15.57 -21.93
C GLU A 83 -28.48 -14.18 -21.46
N LEU A 84 -29.45 -13.31 -21.15
CA LEU A 84 -29.15 -11.96 -20.65
C LEU A 84 -28.47 -12.00 -19.27
N SER A 85 -28.94 -12.86 -18.35
CA SER A 85 -28.30 -13.04 -17.05
C SER A 85 -26.87 -13.58 -17.18
N PHE A 86 -26.64 -14.56 -18.06
CA PHE A 86 -25.29 -15.07 -18.30
C PHE A 86 -24.37 -14.00 -18.88
N LYS A 87 -24.87 -13.20 -19.82
CA LYS A 87 -24.10 -12.10 -20.41
C LYS A 87 -23.70 -11.07 -19.37
N VAL A 88 -24.63 -10.62 -18.53
CA VAL A 88 -24.34 -9.66 -17.45
C VAL A 88 -23.32 -10.22 -16.48
N VAL A 89 -23.51 -11.45 -16.01
CA VAL A 89 -22.55 -12.09 -15.08
C VAL A 89 -21.17 -12.26 -15.73
N SER A 90 -21.11 -12.61 -17.01
CA SER A 90 -19.83 -12.72 -17.73
C SER A 90 -19.13 -11.37 -17.87
N GLU A 91 -19.90 -10.30 -18.08
CA GLU A 91 -19.37 -8.94 -18.18
C GLU A 91 -18.88 -8.45 -16.81
N ASP A 92 -19.67 -8.65 -15.75
CA ASP A 92 -19.29 -8.35 -14.36
C ASP A 92 -18.02 -9.10 -13.94
N ILE A 93 -17.88 -10.39 -14.28
CA ILE A 93 -16.66 -11.18 -13.99
C ILE A 93 -15.46 -10.59 -14.73
N LYS A 94 -15.64 -10.17 -15.98
CA LYS A 94 -14.56 -9.58 -16.78
C LYS A 94 -14.13 -8.23 -16.20
N GLU A 95 -15.09 -7.36 -15.89
CA GLU A 95 -14.81 -6.06 -15.26
C GLU A 95 -14.18 -6.23 -13.87
N ALA A 96 -14.65 -7.18 -13.06
CA ALA A 96 -14.06 -7.51 -11.77
C ALA A 96 -12.62 -8.01 -11.94
N ALA A 97 -12.36 -8.89 -12.92
CA ALA A 97 -11.00 -9.39 -13.20
C ALA A 97 -10.05 -8.26 -13.65
N GLU A 98 -10.52 -7.36 -14.52
CA GLU A 98 -9.74 -6.20 -14.97
C GLU A 98 -9.47 -5.22 -13.81
N SER A 99 -10.49 -4.94 -13.00
CA SER A 99 -10.39 -4.11 -11.80
C SER A 99 -9.40 -4.70 -10.78
N HIS A 100 -9.53 -5.98 -10.44
CA HIS A 100 -8.61 -6.68 -9.55
C HIS A 100 -7.18 -6.66 -10.08
N ARG A 101 -6.97 -6.86 -11.38
CA ARG A 101 -5.64 -6.79 -12.00
C ARG A 101 -5.04 -5.39 -11.89
N ASN A 102 -5.84 -4.35 -12.13
CA ASN A 102 -5.39 -2.97 -12.01
C ASN A 102 -5.06 -2.60 -10.55
N MET A 103 -5.93 -2.95 -9.60
CA MET A 103 -5.68 -2.74 -8.17
C MET A 103 -4.42 -3.47 -7.70
N THR A 104 -4.22 -4.72 -8.14
CA THR A 104 -3.02 -5.50 -7.79
C THR A 104 -1.77 -4.84 -8.35
N LYS A 105 -1.81 -4.35 -9.59
CA LYS A 105 -0.68 -3.61 -10.20
C LYS A 105 -0.35 -2.35 -9.41
N GLN A 106 -1.35 -1.54 -9.07
CA GLN A 106 -1.17 -0.33 -8.26
C GLN A 106 -0.62 -0.64 -6.87
N LEU A 107 -1.10 -1.72 -6.24
CA LEU A 107 -0.61 -2.16 -4.94
C LEU A 107 0.87 -2.57 -5.00
N ILE A 108 1.27 -3.34 -6.02
CA ILE A 108 2.68 -3.72 -6.23
C ILE A 108 3.54 -2.48 -6.44
N GLU A 109 3.13 -1.56 -7.33
CA GLU A 109 3.86 -0.32 -7.58
C GLU A 109 3.99 0.54 -6.32
N SER A 110 2.94 0.60 -5.48
CA SER A 110 2.95 1.29 -4.20
C SER A 110 3.91 0.62 -3.20
N GLN A 111 3.88 -0.71 -3.09
CA GLN A 111 4.77 -1.47 -2.22
C GLN A 111 6.24 -1.34 -2.63
N GLU A 112 6.53 -1.36 -3.93
CA GLU A 112 7.88 -1.13 -4.45
C GLU A 112 8.38 0.29 -4.13
N LYS A 113 7.52 1.31 -4.27
CA LYS A 113 7.87 2.68 -3.90
C LYS A 113 8.13 2.79 -2.40
N LEU A 114 7.26 2.24 -1.56
CA LEU A 114 7.43 2.26 -0.10
C LEU A 114 8.71 1.56 0.33
N LYS A 115 8.99 0.38 -0.24
CA LYS A 115 10.22 -0.36 0.05
C LYS A 115 11.48 0.40 -0.36
N ARG A 116 11.45 1.13 -1.49
CA ARG A 116 12.56 2.00 -1.89
C ARG A 116 12.79 3.13 -0.87
N VAL A 117 11.72 3.78 -0.42
CA VAL A 117 11.80 4.84 0.60
C VAL A 117 12.34 4.29 1.92
N GLU A 118 11.83 3.15 2.38
CA GLU A 118 12.28 2.50 3.61
C GLU A 118 13.79 2.16 3.56
N LEU A 119 14.26 1.57 2.45
CA LEU A 119 15.68 1.28 2.25
C LEU A 119 16.54 2.55 2.26
N GLN A 120 16.06 3.64 1.65
CA GLN A 120 16.76 4.92 1.68
C GLN A 120 16.82 5.48 3.10
N GLU A 121 15.73 5.44 3.86
CA GLU A 121 15.71 5.89 5.26
C GLU A 121 16.66 5.07 6.16
N GLU A 122 16.66 3.75 6.01
CA GLU A 122 17.58 2.86 6.74
C GLU A 122 19.04 3.17 6.40
N PHE A 123 19.34 3.34 5.10
CA PHE A 123 20.63 3.77 4.62
C PHE A 123 21.03 5.08 5.31
N TYR A 124 20.24 6.15 5.17
CA TYR A 124 20.53 7.46 5.77
C TYR A 124 20.72 7.39 7.29
N ARG A 125 19.88 6.64 8.00
CA ARG A 125 20.00 6.47 9.45
C ARG A 125 21.33 5.80 9.81
N GLY A 126 21.71 4.74 9.10
CA GLY A 126 22.99 4.05 9.30
C GLY A 126 24.19 4.99 9.06
N TRP A 127 24.15 5.80 8.00
CA TRP A 127 25.22 6.75 7.71
C TRP A 127 25.30 7.89 8.71
N LYS A 128 24.16 8.43 9.14
CA LYS A 128 24.11 9.47 10.16
C LYS A 128 24.81 9.02 11.44
N LEU A 129 24.58 7.78 11.87
CA LEU A 129 25.26 7.20 13.03
C LEU A 129 26.78 7.11 12.81
N LYS A 130 27.23 6.54 11.68
CA LYS A 130 28.67 6.46 11.36
C LYS A 130 29.34 7.84 11.30
N LEU A 131 28.68 8.84 10.73
CA LEU A 131 29.22 10.19 10.65
C LEU A 131 29.39 10.79 12.05
N ILE A 132 28.38 10.61 12.93
CA ILE A 132 28.45 11.04 14.32
C ILE A 132 29.63 10.37 15.03
N ASP A 133 29.83 9.07 14.82
CA ASP A 133 30.95 8.33 15.40
C ASP A 133 32.31 8.88 14.93
N TYR A 134 32.49 9.13 13.63
CA TYR A 134 33.72 9.73 13.13
C TYR A 134 33.96 11.14 13.68
N LEU A 135 32.92 11.95 13.80
CA LEU A 135 33.03 13.30 14.36
C LEU A 135 33.34 13.28 15.85
N ALA A 136 32.83 12.30 16.60
CA ALA A 136 33.13 12.11 18.01
C ALA A 136 34.62 11.78 18.23
N VAL A 137 35.26 11.11 17.28
CA VAL A 137 36.72 10.84 17.30
C VAL A 137 37.53 12.01 16.77
N LEU A 138 37.10 12.64 15.68
CA LEU A 138 37.82 13.76 15.05
C LEU A 138 37.92 14.97 15.98
N LYS A 139 36.82 15.32 16.68
CA LYS A 139 36.75 16.50 17.54
C LYS A 139 37.84 16.55 18.62
N PRO A 140 38.06 15.52 19.46
CA PRO A 140 39.12 15.55 20.46
C PRO A 140 40.53 15.56 19.84
N LEU A 141 40.74 14.89 18.70
CA LEU A 141 42.04 14.89 18.00
C LEU A 141 42.40 16.29 17.50
N VAL A 142 41.46 16.94 16.81
CA VAL A 142 41.63 18.33 16.32
C VAL A 142 41.79 19.29 17.47
N HIS A 143 41.06 19.11 18.59
CA HIS A 143 41.26 19.92 19.78
C HIS A 143 42.67 19.76 20.35
N LYS A 144 43.16 18.52 20.48
CA LYS A 144 44.53 18.26 20.94
C LYS A 144 45.57 18.91 20.02
N TYR A 145 45.37 18.81 18.70
CA TYR A 145 46.22 19.45 17.69
C TYR A 145 46.26 20.97 17.85
N ILE A 146 45.09 21.62 18.00
CA ILE A 146 44.95 23.06 18.24
C ILE A 146 45.64 23.47 19.54
N THR A 147 45.40 22.75 20.65
CA THR A 147 46.01 23.06 21.95
C THR A 147 47.53 22.99 21.89
N LEU A 148 48.07 21.96 21.23
CA LEU A 148 49.52 21.79 21.07
C LEU A 148 50.10 22.94 20.22
N LEU A 149 49.47 23.28 19.09
CA LEU A 149 49.85 24.45 18.28
C LEU A 149 49.79 25.77 19.06
N GLY A 150 48.73 25.98 19.83
CA GLY A 150 48.55 27.19 20.66
C GLY A 150 49.62 27.31 21.73
N SER A 151 50.02 26.19 22.34
CA SER A 151 51.12 26.17 23.32
C SER A 151 52.45 26.58 22.70
N VAL A 152 52.74 26.11 21.48
CA VAL A 152 53.93 26.51 20.72
C VAL A 152 53.87 27.98 20.31
N ALA A 153 52.71 28.45 19.83
CA ALA A 153 52.49 29.82 19.43
C ALA A 153 52.69 30.82 20.58
N LEU A 154 52.23 30.49 21.80
CA LEU A 154 52.42 31.31 22.99
C LEU A 154 53.90 31.44 23.34
N VAL A 155 54.64 30.33 23.36
CA VAL A 155 56.07 30.34 23.68
C VAL A 155 56.88 31.09 22.61
N LEU A 156 56.53 30.95 21.32
CA LEU A 156 57.18 31.70 20.23
C LEU A 156 56.89 33.20 20.29
N ASN A 157 55.71 33.62 20.79
CA ASN A 157 55.37 35.03 20.99
C ASN A 157 56.06 35.65 22.22
N ASP A 158 56.14 34.92 23.34
CA ASP A 158 56.69 35.45 24.60
C ASP A 158 58.22 35.38 24.66
N VAL A 159 58.85 34.36 24.05
CA VAL A 159 60.30 34.17 24.15
C VAL A 159 60.86 33.65 22.83
N LYS A 160 61.17 34.60 21.93
CA LYS A 160 61.71 34.37 20.58
C LYS A 160 62.94 33.42 20.52
N ASP A 161 63.70 33.32 21.62
CA ASP A 161 64.94 32.56 21.71
C ASP A 161 64.86 31.26 22.55
N TRP A 162 63.70 30.89 23.13
CA TRP A 162 63.64 29.85 24.16
C TRP A 162 63.37 28.42 23.66
N PHE A 163 62.76 28.26 22.49
CA PHE A 163 62.56 26.93 21.91
C PHE A 163 63.90 26.38 21.41
N LYS A 164 64.65 25.71 22.29
CA LYS A 164 65.79 24.88 21.91
C LYS A 164 65.31 23.86 20.87
N ASN A 165 66.11 23.63 19.83
CA ASN A 165 65.75 22.80 18.69
C ASN A 165 65.17 21.41 19.07
N ASN A 166 65.61 20.82 20.19
CA ASN A 166 65.13 19.52 20.64
C ASN A 166 63.66 19.52 21.11
N GLU A 167 63.22 20.55 21.84
CA GLU A 167 61.82 20.63 22.33
C GLU A 167 60.84 20.92 21.18
N TYR A 168 61.29 21.64 20.15
CA TYR A 168 60.49 21.87 18.95
C TYR A 168 60.31 20.60 18.13
N GLU A 169 61.36 19.79 17.97
CA GLU A 169 61.27 18.53 17.22
C GLU A 169 60.38 17.49 17.93
N ASP A 170 60.38 17.45 19.26
CA ASP A 170 59.45 16.60 20.04
C ASP A 170 58.00 17.00 19.79
N VAL A 171 57.68 18.30 19.87
CA VAL A 171 56.33 18.80 19.60
C VAL A 171 55.94 18.59 18.14
N ARG A 172 56.87 18.78 17.21
CA ARG A 172 56.65 18.53 15.77
C ARG A 172 56.35 17.07 15.50
N SER A 173 57.05 16.15 16.16
CA SER A 173 56.77 14.71 16.07
C SER A 173 55.39 14.37 16.61
N GLU A 174 54.97 15.00 17.71
CA GLU A 174 53.63 14.78 18.27
C GLU A 174 52.52 15.36 17.36
N LEU A 175 52.74 16.52 16.74
CA LEU A 175 51.84 17.07 15.72
C LEU A 175 51.72 16.13 14.52
N ARG A 176 52.83 15.57 14.01
CA ARG A 176 52.80 14.58 12.92
C ARG A 176 52.02 13.31 13.28
N ASN A 177 52.20 12.80 14.50
CA ASN A 177 51.44 11.64 14.95
C ASN A 177 49.93 11.94 14.98
N LEU A 178 49.54 13.16 15.35
CA LEU A 178 48.14 13.59 15.29
C LEU A 178 47.64 13.76 13.86
N GLU A 179 48.47 14.23 12.93
CA GLU A 179 48.13 14.27 11.50
C GLU A 179 47.86 12.87 10.94
N ASP A 180 48.68 11.89 11.31
CA ASP A 180 48.52 10.48 10.91
C ASP A 180 47.20 9.87 11.41
N ASP A 181 46.66 10.36 12.52
CA ASP A 181 45.33 9.97 13.01
C ASP A 181 44.20 10.78 12.36
N ILE A 182 44.38 12.09 12.19
CA ILE A 182 43.35 13.03 11.70
C ILE A 182 43.08 12.84 10.20
N PHE A 183 44.12 12.71 9.37
CA PHE A 183 43.96 12.70 7.91
C PHE A 183 43.19 11.47 7.39
N PRO A 184 43.42 10.25 7.89
CA PRO A 184 42.59 9.10 7.52
C PRO A 184 41.12 9.27 7.93
N LEU A 185 40.86 9.89 9.08
CA LEU A 185 39.49 10.20 9.54
C LEU A 185 38.80 11.20 8.60
N ILE A 186 39.51 12.27 8.22
CA ILE A 186 39.02 13.25 7.23
C ILE A 186 38.70 12.57 5.89
N ALA A 187 39.59 11.71 5.39
CA ALA A 187 39.39 10.99 4.14
C ALA A 187 38.17 10.04 4.21
N ARG A 188 37.98 9.34 5.34
CA ARG A 188 36.79 8.51 5.57
C ARG A 188 35.52 9.34 5.57
N ILE A 189 35.50 10.46 6.30
CA ILE A 189 34.36 11.37 6.36
C ILE A 189 34.02 11.91 4.97
N SER A 190 35.00 12.40 4.20
CA SER A 190 34.80 12.88 2.83
C SER A 190 34.21 11.78 1.93
N THR A 191 34.78 10.58 1.95
CA THR A 191 34.27 9.44 1.17
C THR A 191 32.84 9.08 1.56
N HIS A 192 32.53 9.05 2.86
CA HIS A 192 31.20 8.72 3.36
C HIS A 192 30.16 9.79 2.98
N LEU A 193 30.53 11.06 3.01
CA LEU A 193 29.66 12.16 2.59
C LEU A 193 29.45 12.21 1.08
N LYS A 194 30.47 11.87 0.28
CA LYS A 194 30.31 11.78 -1.19
C LYS A 194 29.27 10.74 -1.59
N MET A 195 29.28 9.57 -0.96
CA MET A 195 28.26 8.54 -1.21
C MET A 195 26.84 9.02 -0.84
N LEU A 196 26.70 9.85 0.20
CA LEU A 196 25.41 10.43 0.58
C LEU A 196 24.88 11.42 -0.47
N VAL A 197 25.77 12.21 -1.08
CA VAL A 197 25.42 13.23 -2.09
C VAL A 197 25.10 12.61 -3.45
N GLU A 198 25.74 11.48 -3.78
CA GLU A 198 25.42 10.71 -4.98
C GLU A 198 23.99 10.14 -4.93
N GLU A 199 23.48 9.82 -3.72
CA GLU A 199 22.08 9.42 -3.53
C GLU A 199 21.10 10.59 -3.32
N ASP A 200 21.58 11.75 -2.82
CA ASP A 200 20.77 12.92 -2.48
C ASP A 200 21.32 14.22 -3.07
N HIS A 201 20.86 14.57 -4.27
CA HIS A 201 21.34 15.77 -4.97
C HIS A 201 20.94 17.10 -4.29
N GLU A 202 20.08 17.08 -3.26
CA GLU A 202 19.72 18.30 -2.51
C GLU A 202 20.84 18.82 -1.59
N LEU A 203 21.85 17.99 -1.29
CA LEU A 203 22.94 18.32 -0.36
C LEU A 203 24.25 18.72 -1.05
N VAL A 204 24.26 18.85 -2.37
CA VAL A 204 25.47 19.11 -3.18
C VAL A 204 26.18 20.41 -2.76
N SER A 205 25.43 21.49 -2.54
CA SER A 205 26.04 22.79 -2.18
C SER A 205 26.72 22.80 -0.81
N GLU A 206 26.10 22.17 0.19
CA GLU A 206 26.64 22.06 1.53
C GLU A 206 27.87 21.15 1.56
N TRP A 207 27.86 20.11 0.72
CA TRP A 207 28.99 19.21 0.54
C TRP A 207 30.20 19.89 -0.07
N ASP A 208 30.04 20.64 -1.17
CA ASP A 208 31.13 21.38 -1.80
C ASP A 208 31.82 22.30 -0.77
N GLU A 209 31.01 22.96 0.07
CA GLU A 209 31.52 23.87 1.08
C GLU A 209 32.21 23.10 2.24
N PHE A 210 31.67 21.95 2.65
CA PHE A 210 32.27 21.11 3.69
C PHE A 210 33.61 20.48 3.23
N GLU A 211 33.69 19.98 2.00
CA GLU A 211 34.92 19.43 1.43
C GLU A 211 36.01 20.49 1.30
N ARG A 212 35.62 21.71 0.90
CA ARG A 212 36.54 22.86 0.89
C ARG A 212 37.13 23.12 2.27
N TYR A 213 36.31 23.09 3.33
CA TYR A 213 36.82 23.30 4.69
C TYR A 213 37.70 22.14 5.18
N LEU A 214 37.38 20.88 4.84
CA LEU A 214 38.24 19.74 5.16
C LEU A 214 39.61 19.85 4.48
N THR A 215 39.63 20.28 3.22
CA THR A 215 40.87 20.50 2.46
C THR A 215 41.69 21.64 3.08
N GLN A 216 41.03 22.74 3.46
CA GLN A 216 41.70 23.84 4.17
C GLN A 216 42.30 23.39 5.49
N LEU A 217 41.58 22.56 6.27
CA LEU A 217 42.07 22.00 7.52
C LEU A 217 43.36 21.18 7.31
N GLN A 218 43.38 20.29 6.30
CA GLN A 218 44.56 19.49 5.97
C GLN A 218 45.76 20.36 5.57
N ILE A 219 45.55 21.35 4.70
CA ILE A 219 46.62 22.27 4.26
C ILE A 219 47.19 23.04 5.45
N MET A 220 46.32 23.53 6.35
CA MET A 220 46.75 24.30 7.52
C MET A 220 47.51 23.44 8.53
N CYS A 221 47.11 22.19 8.74
CA CYS A 221 47.88 21.26 9.57
C CYS A 221 49.31 21.09 9.03
N ILE A 222 49.43 20.72 7.74
CA ILE A 222 50.72 20.51 7.07
C ILE A 222 51.60 21.76 7.14
N THR A 223 51.01 22.94 6.90
CA THR A 223 51.74 24.22 6.89
C THR A 223 52.30 24.54 8.29
N ALA A 224 51.52 24.30 9.34
CA ALA A 224 51.92 24.58 10.71
C ALA A 224 53.08 23.67 11.20
N VAL A 225 53.23 22.48 10.64
CA VAL A 225 54.34 21.54 10.92
C VAL A 225 55.62 21.91 10.16
N ILE A 226 55.51 22.64 9.05
CA ILE A 226 56.64 22.99 8.18
C ILE A 226 57.25 24.34 8.55
N ASP A 227 56.43 25.35 8.84
CA ASP A 227 56.88 26.73 9.03
C ASP A 227 56.75 27.18 10.49
N LYS A 228 57.91 27.36 11.16
CA LYS A 228 58.01 27.79 12.56
C LYS A 228 57.52 29.22 12.78
N GLU A 229 57.67 30.12 11.79
CA GLU A 229 57.26 31.53 11.90
C GLU A 229 55.75 31.70 11.66
N GLY A 230 55.14 30.82 10.86
CA GLY A 230 53.72 30.83 10.52
C GLY A 230 52.77 30.12 11.49
N ILE A 231 53.26 29.56 12.61
CA ILE A 231 52.46 28.76 13.56
C ILE A 231 51.32 29.57 14.19
N ALA A 232 51.57 30.82 14.58
CA ALA A 232 50.56 31.66 15.23
C ALA A 232 49.41 32.06 14.29
N ASP A 233 49.72 32.32 13.03
CA ASP A 233 48.73 32.63 11.99
C ASP A 233 47.96 31.37 11.57
N SER A 234 48.66 30.24 11.48
CA SER A 234 48.05 28.93 11.21
C SER A 234 47.07 28.54 12.31
N PHE A 235 47.39 28.79 13.59
CA PHE A 235 46.49 28.52 14.73
C PHE A 235 45.18 29.31 14.64
N LYS A 236 45.25 30.63 14.34
CA LYS A 236 44.04 31.47 14.20
C LYS A 236 43.17 31.00 13.02
N ALA A 237 43.80 30.69 11.89
CA ALA A 237 43.09 30.23 10.70
C ALA A 237 42.42 28.86 10.92
N LEU A 238 43.11 27.93 11.57
CA LEU A 238 42.61 26.58 11.87
C LEU A 238 41.34 26.63 12.73
N ASN A 239 41.31 27.51 13.74
CA ASN A 239 40.15 27.65 14.62
C ASN A 239 38.89 28.10 13.86
N ILE A 240 39.05 29.03 12.92
CA ILE A 240 37.95 29.52 12.05
C ILE A 240 37.42 28.40 11.15
N VAL A 241 38.30 27.60 10.57
CA VAL A 241 37.93 26.48 9.69
C VAL A 241 37.14 25.41 10.46
N VAL A 242 37.56 25.08 11.68
CA VAL A 242 36.87 24.10 12.54
C VAL A 242 35.47 24.58 12.94
N ASP A 243 35.32 25.83 13.33
CA ASP A 243 34.00 26.40 13.65
C ASP A 243 33.07 26.39 12.43
N SER A 244 33.63 26.67 11.24
CA SER A 244 32.87 26.65 9.98
C SER A 244 32.42 25.23 9.60
N LEU A 245 33.29 24.22 9.78
CA LEU A 245 32.96 22.80 9.60
C LEU A 245 31.80 22.38 10.51
N ILE A 246 31.86 22.73 11.79
CA ILE A 246 30.82 22.40 12.78
C ILE A 246 29.48 23.05 12.40
N LYS A 247 29.51 24.31 11.95
CA LYS A 247 28.31 25.04 11.53
C LYS A 247 27.68 24.40 10.29
N ASN A 248 28.49 24.06 9.29
CA ASN A 248 28.02 23.43 8.05
C ASN A 248 27.42 22.04 8.33
N LEU A 249 28.09 21.20 9.14
CA LEU A 249 27.56 19.91 9.59
C LEU A 249 26.19 20.03 10.26
N LYS A 250 26.00 21.02 11.15
CA LYS A 250 24.69 21.26 11.77
C LYS A 250 23.63 21.65 10.74
N SER A 251 24.00 22.42 9.71
CA SER A 251 23.09 22.78 8.61
C SER A 251 22.63 21.53 7.83
N ILE A 252 23.57 20.66 7.43
CA ILE A 252 23.28 19.40 6.74
C ILE A 252 22.31 18.54 7.56
N PHE A 253 22.56 18.41 8.86
CA PHE A 253 21.70 17.61 9.74
C PHE A 253 20.31 18.22 9.97
N ASN A 254 20.20 19.55 10.04
CA ASN A 254 18.93 20.24 10.27
C ASN A 254 18.03 20.23 9.03
N LYS A 255 18.59 20.40 7.83
CA LYS A 255 17.82 20.34 6.57
C LYS A 255 17.11 19.00 6.38
N LYS A 256 17.71 17.91 6.88
CA LYS A 256 17.18 16.56 6.74
C LYS A 256 16.25 16.11 7.88
N ALA A 257 16.10 16.94 8.91
CA ALA A 257 15.19 16.68 10.03
C ALA A 257 13.83 17.40 9.89
N ALA A 258 13.72 18.31 8.92
CA ALA A 258 12.52 19.06 8.55
C ALA A 258 11.82 18.40 7.37
#